data_AF-G0EJ96-F1
#
_entry.id   AF-G0EJ96-F1
#
_cell.length_a   1.000
_cell.length_b   1.000
_cell.length_c   1.000
_cell.angle_alpha   90.00
_cell.angle_beta   90.00
_cell.angle_gamma   90.00
#
_symmetry.space_group_name_H-M   'P 1'
#
loop_
_entity.id
_entity.type
_entity.pdbx_description
1 polymer ?
#
loop_
_entity_poly.entity_id
_entity_poly.type
_entity_poly.pdbx_seq_one_letter_code
_entity_poly.pdbx_strand_id
1 'polypeptide(L)'
;MSFDRLDENKYDNYVRFPIWIFYNFNGLLDNKNYTKDDIKKVIDNINKAKSKKNKFASLVASHDATNIRTQIYNKIIKIDNINCPSKLFHNDDTLKTDFNNDKIEYLKEFKFNICPENTISDGYITEKLFDAFKAGCIPIYNGDENIELDLVNKNALLFFKKDEDNTELIKEIENLHKDDKLFDAFQKQIKIYDSMVDYLWDRRVKILSKLETLINERLK
;
A
#
# COMPACT_ATOMS: atom_id res chain seq x y z
N MET A 1 9.36 8.84 15.86
CA MET A 1 9.02 8.07 14.65
C MET A 1 7.73 8.66 14.08
N SER A 2 7.73 9.13 12.84
CA SER A 2 6.52 9.54 12.10
C SER A 2 6.71 9.28 10.60
N PHE A 3 5.79 9.76 9.76
CA PHE A 3 5.86 9.65 8.30
C PHE A 3 6.56 10.84 7.61
N ASP A 4 6.84 11.92 8.34
CA ASP A 4 7.39 13.17 7.81
C ASP A 4 8.78 12.98 7.16
N ARG A 5 9.04 13.63 6.03
CA ARG A 5 10.35 13.60 5.37
C ARG A 5 11.28 14.67 5.95
N LEU A 6 11.63 14.51 7.22
CA LEU A 6 12.59 15.40 7.89
C LEU A 6 14.04 14.97 7.61
N ASP A 7 14.95 15.94 7.60
CA ASP A 7 16.39 15.69 7.56
C ASP A 7 16.84 15.07 8.89
N GLU A 8 17.00 13.74 8.90
CA GLU A 8 17.39 12.99 10.10
C GLU A 8 18.76 13.41 10.67
N ASN A 9 19.61 14.08 9.89
CA ASN A 9 20.88 14.62 10.39
C ASN A 9 20.72 15.92 11.20
N LYS A 10 19.57 16.61 11.04
CA LYS A 10 19.24 17.82 11.80
C LYS A 10 18.40 17.53 13.03
N TYR A 11 17.75 16.38 13.07
CA TYR A 11 16.84 15.98 14.13
C TYR A 11 17.30 14.65 14.73
N ASP A 12 18.29 14.69 15.61
CA ASP A 12 18.85 13.51 16.30
C ASP A 12 17.76 12.66 17.00
N ASN A 13 16.66 13.30 17.38
CA ASN A 13 15.51 12.65 18.00
C ASN A 13 14.50 12.02 17.03
N TYR A 14 14.77 12.02 15.73
CA TYR A 14 13.85 11.57 14.69
C TYR A 14 14.39 10.43 13.84
N VAL A 15 13.53 9.47 13.52
CA VAL A 15 13.72 8.47 12.46
C VAL A 15 12.38 8.35 11.75
N ARG A 16 12.37 8.51 10.43
CA ARG A 16 11.16 8.33 9.61
C ARG A 16 10.79 6.86 9.60
N PHE A 17 9.61 6.56 10.12
CA PHE A 17 9.09 5.20 10.22
C PHE A 17 7.58 5.23 10.01
N PRO A 18 7.12 5.32 8.74
CA PRO A 18 5.70 5.38 8.43
C PRO A 18 5.00 4.09 8.85
N ILE A 19 3.69 4.19 9.09
CA ILE A 19 2.91 3.10 9.68
C ILE A 19 2.88 1.84 8.80
N TRP A 20 3.02 1.96 7.48
CA TRP A 20 3.08 0.81 6.58
C TRP A 20 4.27 -0.10 6.92
N ILE A 21 5.38 0.42 7.48
CA ILE A 21 6.51 -0.43 7.86
C ILE A 21 6.06 -1.40 8.96
N PHE A 22 5.37 -0.91 9.98
CA PHE A 22 4.85 -1.73 11.08
C PHE A 22 3.89 -2.81 10.59
N TYR A 23 2.98 -2.48 9.67
CA TYR A 23 2.00 -3.45 9.16
C TYR A 23 2.59 -4.51 8.22
N ASN A 24 3.71 -4.21 7.57
CA ASN A 24 4.22 -5.04 6.49
C ASN A 24 5.47 -5.84 6.87
N PHE A 25 6.26 -5.38 7.84
CA PHE A 25 7.54 -5.97 8.22
C PHE A 25 7.53 -6.38 9.69
N ASN A 26 6.61 -7.29 10.05
CA ASN A 26 6.50 -7.85 11.40
C ASN A 26 7.84 -8.45 11.85
N GLY A 27 8.27 -8.16 13.08
CA GLY A 27 9.58 -8.59 13.59
C GLY A 27 10.71 -7.58 13.37
N LEU A 28 10.53 -6.55 12.53
CA LEU A 28 11.60 -5.64 12.13
C LEU A 28 12.24 -4.88 13.28
N LEU A 29 11.59 -4.73 14.44
CA LEU A 29 12.19 -4.05 15.61
C LEU A 29 12.31 -4.95 16.84
N ASP A 30 11.47 -5.99 16.96
CA ASP A 30 11.30 -6.79 18.17
C ASP A 30 11.90 -8.21 18.08
N ASN A 31 12.14 -8.72 16.87
CA ASN A 31 12.86 -9.98 16.69
C ASN A 31 14.38 -9.74 16.67
N LYS A 32 15.12 -10.30 17.64
CA LYS A 32 16.59 -10.18 17.72
C LYS A 32 17.32 -10.86 16.57
N ASN A 33 16.73 -11.91 15.99
CA ASN A 33 17.30 -12.68 14.89
C ASN A 33 16.81 -12.18 13.52
N TYR A 34 16.13 -11.04 13.45
CA TYR A 34 15.65 -10.47 12.20
C TYR A 34 16.81 -10.04 11.31
N THR A 35 16.75 -10.39 10.03
CA THR A 35 17.82 -10.20 9.04
C THR A 35 17.35 -9.38 7.84
N LYS A 36 18.28 -8.96 6.99
CA LYS A 36 17.95 -8.40 5.67
C LYS A 36 17.20 -9.39 4.78
N ASP A 37 17.44 -10.70 4.95
CA ASP A 37 16.76 -11.74 4.17
C ASP A 37 15.27 -11.82 4.51
N ASP A 38 14.88 -11.54 5.75
CA ASP A 38 13.47 -11.44 6.15
C ASP A 38 12.77 -10.29 5.42
N ILE A 39 13.43 -9.13 5.31
CA ILE A 39 12.94 -7.96 4.56
C ILE A 39 12.81 -8.33 3.08
N LYS A 40 13.87 -8.93 2.51
CA LYS A 40 13.89 -9.34 1.11
C LYS A 40 12.81 -10.36 0.80
N LYS A 41 12.54 -11.32 1.70
CA LYS A 41 11.46 -12.29 1.54
C LYS A 41 10.09 -11.63 1.45
N VAL A 42 9.82 -10.60 2.26
CA VAL A 42 8.57 -9.83 2.17
C VAL A 42 8.45 -9.10 0.83
N ILE A 43 9.52 -8.42 0.40
CA ILE A 43 9.55 -7.68 -0.87
C ILE A 43 9.40 -8.62 -2.07
N ASP A 44 10.11 -9.74 -2.08
CA ASP A 44 10.03 -10.76 -3.12
C ASP A 44 8.62 -11.34 -3.20
N ASN A 45 7.97 -11.61 -2.05
CA ASN A 45 6.58 -12.08 -2.02
C ASN A 45 5.62 -11.04 -2.60
N ILE A 46 5.79 -9.76 -2.27
CA ILE A 46 5.02 -8.67 -2.86
C ILE A 46 5.21 -8.61 -4.38
N ASN A 47 6.47 -8.63 -4.84
CA ASN A 47 6.77 -8.55 -6.27
C ASN A 47 6.22 -9.75 -7.05
N LYS A 48 6.20 -10.95 -6.44
CA LYS A 48 5.65 -12.19 -7.02
C LYS A 48 4.13 -12.34 -6.87
N ALA A 49 3.48 -11.53 -6.03
CA ALA A 49 2.05 -11.63 -5.77
C ALA A 49 1.22 -11.43 -7.05
N LYS A 50 0.12 -12.19 -7.13
CA LYS A 50 -0.77 -12.19 -8.30
C LYS A 50 -2.22 -12.23 -7.88
N SER A 51 -3.03 -11.36 -8.48
CA SER A 51 -4.48 -11.48 -8.44
C SER A 51 -4.92 -12.72 -9.22
N LYS A 52 -6.01 -13.33 -8.76
CA LYS A 52 -6.74 -14.38 -9.47
C LYS A 52 -7.64 -13.81 -10.57
N LYS A 53 -7.95 -12.50 -10.50
CA LYS A 53 -8.70 -11.75 -11.52
C LYS A 53 -10.15 -12.25 -11.70
N ASN A 54 -10.74 -12.80 -10.65
CA ASN A 54 -12.10 -13.35 -10.67
C ASN A 54 -13.18 -12.27 -10.68
N LYS A 55 -12.87 -11.10 -10.10
CA LYS A 55 -13.77 -9.95 -9.94
C LYS A 55 -13.07 -8.67 -10.41
N PHE A 56 -13.85 -7.64 -10.74
CA PHE A 56 -13.31 -6.39 -11.26
C PHE A 56 -12.54 -5.58 -10.21
N ALA A 57 -13.23 -4.95 -9.27
CA ALA A 57 -12.60 -4.05 -8.31
C ALA A 57 -13.21 -4.19 -6.92
N SER A 58 -12.42 -3.88 -5.89
CA SER A 58 -12.92 -3.74 -4.53
C SER A 58 -12.59 -2.39 -3.92
N LEU A 59 -13.46 -1.93 -3.01
CA LEU A 59 -13.25 -0.80 -2.12
C LEU A 59 -13.54 -1.20 -0.67
N VAL A 60 -12.49 -1.49 0.10
CA VAL A 60 -12.58 -1.83 1.52
C VAL A 60 -12.43 -0.57 2.38
N ALA A 61 -13.53 0.15 2.63
CA ALA A 61 -13.52 1.38 3.42
C ALA A 61 -14.82 1.62 4.21
N SER A 62 -14.72 2.33 5.34
CA SER A 62 -15.87 2.68 6.19
C SER A 62 -16.24 4.16 6.21
N HIS A 63 -15.35 5.03 5.75
CA HIS A 63 -15.47 6.50 5.85
C HIS A 63 -14.96 7.18 4.58
N ASP A 64 -15.42 8.40 4.31
CA ASP A 64 -14.95 9.20 3.17
C ASP A 64 -14.95 10.71 3.48
N ALA A 65 -14.19 11.11 4.51
CA ALA A 65 -14.21 12.49 5.01
C ALA A 65 -13.80 13.54 3.95
N THR A 66 -12.93 13.16 2.99
CA THR A 66 -12.40 14.06 1.96
C THR A 66 -13.08 13.90 0.60
N ASN A 67 -14.15 13.08 0.51
CA ASN A 67 -14.90 12.77 -0.72
C ASN A 67 -14.08 12.07 -1.83
N ILE A 68 -12.83 11.69 -1.57
CA ILE A 68 -11.96 11.05 -2.57
C ILE A 68 -12.48 9.66 -2.96
N ARG A 69 -12.99 8.87 -2.01
CA ARG A 69 -13.48 7.51 -2.31
C ARG A 69 -14.73 7.56 -3.17
N THR A 70 -15.64 8.49 -2.87
CA THR A 70 -16.85 8.72 -3.66
C THR A 70 -16.51 9.19 -5.06
N GLN A 71 -15.52 10.07 -5.24
CA GLN A 71 -15.08 10.50 -6.57
C GLN A 71 -14.54 9.33 -7.40
N ILE A 72 -13.65 8.53 -6.82
CA ILE A 72 -13.09 7.35 -7.51
C ILE A 72 -14.21 6.35 -7.82
N TYR A 73 -15.05 6.02 -6.84
CA TYR A 73 -16.17 5.09 -6.99
C TYR A 73 -17.10 5.50 -8.13
N ASN A 74 -17.58 6.75 -8.15
CA ASN A 74 -18.52 7.24 -9.16
C ASN A 74 -17.96 7.22 -10.59
N LYS A 75 -16.63 7.30 -10.74
CA LYS A 75 -15.97 7.20 -12.05
C LYS A 75 -15.81 5.74 -12.48
N ILE A 76 -15.38 4.88 -11.55
CA ILE A 76 -15.00 3.50 -11.85
C ILE A 76 -16.21 2.55 -11.94
N ILE A 77 -17.27 2.78 -11.16
CA ILE A 77 -18.47 1.94 -11.16
C ILE A 77 -19.19 1.91 -12.53
N LYS A 78 -18.84 2.83 -13.42
CA LYS A 78 -19.33 2.89 -14.81
C LYS A 78 -18.70 1.81 -15.71
N ILE A 79 -17.59 1.21 -15.30
CA ILE A 79 -16.87 0.19 -16.06
C ILE A 79 -17.47 -1.19 -15.76
N ASP A 80 -17.48 -1.59 -14.49
CA ASP A 80 -18.02 -2.86 -13.98
C ASP A 80 -18.23 -2.75 -12.45
N ASN A 81 -18.81 -3.78 -11.82
CA ASN A 81 -19.18 -3.80 -10.41
C ASN A 81 -17.99 -3.63 -9.47
N ILE A 82 -18.15 -2.75 -8.47
CA ILE A 82 -17.20 -2.58 -7.37
C ILE A 82 -17.75 -3.29 -6.13
N ASN A 83 -17.01 -4.25 -5.59
CA ASN A 83 -17.36 -4.92 -4.35
C ASN A 83 -16.86 -4.14 -3.13
N CYS A 84 -17.78 -3.77 -2.26
CA CYS A 84 -17.56 -2.93 -1.10
C CYS A 84 -17.95 -3.70 0.16
N PRO A 85 -16.99 -4.39 0.82
CA PRO A 85 -17.31 -5.25 1.95
C PRO A 85 -17.30 -4.54 3.31
N SER A 86 -17.22 -3.21 3.31
CA SER A 86 -17.19 -2.37 4.51
C SER A 86 -18.33 -1.35 4.45
N LYS A 87 -18.47 -0.52 5.49
CA LYS A 87 -19.64 0.35 5.67
C LYS A 87 -19.91 1.30 4.49
N LEU A 88 -18.87 1.81 3.84
CA LEU A 88 -19.03 2.74 2.71
C LEU A 88 -19.42 1.95 1.45
N PHE A 89 -20.54 2.33 0.83
CA PHE A 89 -21.09 1.69 -0.37
C PHE A 89 -21.35 0.18 -0.25
N HIS A 90 -21.60 -0.30 0.97
CA HIS A 90 -21.67 -1.72 1.29
C HIS A 90 -22.56 -2.52 0.32
N ASN A 91 -22.00 -3.58 -0.27
CA ASN A 91 -22.71 -4.50 -1.17
C ASN A 91 -22.12 -5.93 -1.23
N ASP A 92 -21.19 -6.29 -0.34
CA ASP A 92 -20.50 -7.58 -0.36
C ASP A 92 -20.20 -8.09 1.05
N ASP A 93 -20.82 -9.18 1.48
CA ASP A 93 -20.55 -9.79 2.79
C ASP A 93 -19.41 -10.81 2.78
N THR A 94 -18.88 -11.16 1.59
CA THR A 94 -17.98 -12.32 1.43
C THR A 94 -16.66 -12.15 2.16
N LEU A 95 -16.14 -10.93 2.33
CA LEU A 95 -14.97 -10.68 3.18
C LEU A 95 -15.15 -11.29 4.58
N LYS A 96 -16.34 -11.15 5.16
CA LYS A 96 -16.65 -11.70 6.48
C LYS A 96 -17.01 -13.17 6.41
N THR A 97 -17.88 -13.58 5.49
CA THR A 97 -18.45 -14.93 5.47
C THR A 97 -17.51 -15.99 4.89
N ASP A 98 -16.79 -15.65 3.83
CA ASP A 98 -16.04 -16.62 3.01
C ASP A 98 -14.53 -16.52 3.30
N PHE A 99 -14.07 -15.32 3.67
CA PHE A 99 -12.66 -15.02 3.92
C PHE A 99 -12.33 -14.80 5.40
N ASN A 100 -13.29 -14.93 6.33
CA ASN A 100 -13.07 -14.76 7.78
C ASN A 100 -12.41 -13.41 8.16
N ASN A 101 -12.74 -12.34 7.43
CA ASN A 101 -12.11 -11.01 7.50
C ASN A 101 -10.63 -10.95 7.10
N ASP A 102 -10.09 -11.97 6.41
CA ASP A 102 -8.80 -11.87 5.77
C ASP A 102 -8.88 -10.98 4.53
N LYS A 103 -8.56 -9.71 4.74
CA LYS A 103 -8.56 -8.68 3.68
C LYS A 103 -7.64 -9.04 2.53
N ILE A 104 -6.46 -9.61 2.79
CA ILE A 104 -5.48 -9.88 1.73
C ILE A 104 -5.97 -11.04 0.87
N GLU A 105 -6.45 -12.13 1.47
CA GLU A 105 -7.01 -13.25 0.70
C GLU A 105 -8.25 -12.85 -0.09
N TYR A 106 -9.13 -12.02 0.48
CA TYR A 106 -10.27 -11.45 -0.23
C TYR A 106 -9.84 -10.60 -1.43
N LEU A 107 -8.86 -9.71 -1.24
CA LEU A 107 -8.38 -8.82 -2.31
C LEU A 107 -7.73 -9.57 -3.48
N LYS A 108 -7.22 -10.80 -3.28
CA LYS A 108 -6.68 -11.64 -4.37
C LYS A 108 -7.72 -12.00 -5.41
N GLU A 109 -9.02 -11.90 -5.10
CA GLU A 109 -10.09 -12.17 -6.07
C GLU A 109 -10.23 -11.06 -7.11
N PHE A 110 -9.67 -9.87 -6.89
CA PHE A 110 -9.97 -8.66 -7.66
C PHE A 110 -8.84 -8.24 -8.58
N LYS A 111 -9.17 -7.77 -9.78
CA LYS A 111 -8.19 -7.14 -10.68
C LYS A 111 -7.65 -5.84 -10.06
N PHE A 112 -8.51 -5.02 -9.48
CA PHE A 112 -8.16 -3.72 -8.92
C PHE A 112 -8.55 -3.56 -7.45
N ASN A 113 -7.80 -2.76 -6.70
CA ASN A 113 -8.17 -2.33 -5.35
C ASN A 113 -8.17 -0.80 -5.27
N ILE A 114 -9.31 -0.21 -4.97
CA ILE A 114 -9.47 1.23 -4.76
C ILE A 114 -9.02 1.55 -3.34
N CYS A 115 -7.86 2.18 -3.22
CA CYS A 115 -7.14 2.31 -1.97
C CYS A 115 -6.60 3.71 -1.69
N PRO A 116 -7.41 4.78 -1.82
CA PRO A 116 -6.94 6.12 -1.50
C PRO A 116 -6.68 6.29 -0.01
N GLU A 117 -5.73 7.15 0.31
CA GLU A 117 -5.51 7.64 1.65
C GLU A 117 -6.67 8.53 2.13
N ASN A 118 -6.81 8.64 3.44
CA ASN A 118 -7.85 9.48 4.04
C ASN A 118 -7.58 10.97 3.79
N THR A 119 -6.30 11.34 3.69
CA THR A 119 -5.79 12.71 3.58
C THR A 119 -4.54 12.70 2.72
N ILE A 120 -4.27 13.81 2.05
CA ILE A 120 -3.04 14.01 1.26
C ILE A 120 -2.07 14.81 2.11
N SER A 121 -0.91 14.23 2.39
CA SER A 121 0.20 14.89 3.09
C SER A 121 1.51 14.28 2.63
N ASP A 122 2.56 15.09 2.55
CA ASP A 122 3.91 14.63 2.20
C ASP A 122 4.35 13.47 3.12
N GLY A 123 4.77 12.36 2.53
CA GLY A 123 5.20 11.18 3.26
C GLY A 123 4.09 10.33 3.88
N TYR A 124 2.82 10.77 3.87
CA TYR A 124 1.69 10.04 4.46
C TYR A 124 1.22 8.92 3.54
N ILE A 125 1.79 7.74 3.77
CA ILE A 125 1.46 6.50 3.08
C ILE A 125 1.18 5.46 4.17
N THR A 126 0.11 4.69 4.03
CA THR A 126 -0.27 3.67 5.00
C THR A 126 -0.25 2.27 4.38
N GLU A 127 -0.74 1.27 5.11
CA GLU A 127 -0.85 -0.11 4.68
C GLU A 127 -1.62 -0.31 3.37
N LYS A 128 -2.53 0.62 3.00
CA LYS A 128 -3.51 0.41 1.92
C LYS A 128 -2.88 0.08 0.57
N LEU A 129 -1.81 0.79 0.19
CA LEU A 129 -1.06 0.52 -1.04
C LEU A 129 -0.39 -0.86 -0.98
N PHE A 130 0.22 -1.19 0.15
CA PHE A 130 0.92 -2.45 0.34
C PHE A 130 -0.02 -3.66 0.42
N ASP A 131 -1.22 -3.49 0.96
CA ASP A 131 -2.26 -4.53 0.96
C ASP A 131 -2.66 -4.89 -0.48
N ALA A 132 -2.82 -3.89 -1.36
CA ALA A 132 -3.09 -4.12 -2.77
C ALA A 132 -1.95 -4.92 -3.42
N PHE A 133 -0.71 -4.47 -3.20
CA PHE A 133 0.47 -5.16 -3.72
C PHE A 133 0.61 -6.60 -3.20
N LYS A 134 0.37 -6.85 -1.91
CA LYS A 134 0.40 -8.20 -1.31
C LYS A 134 -0.67 -9.12 -1.87
N ALA A 135 -1.85 -8.59 -2.20
CA ALA A 135 -2.92 -9.31 -2.85
C ALA A 135 -2.67 -9.51 -4.36
N GLY A 136 -1.69 -8.80 -4.93
CA GLY A 136 -1.38 -8.83 -6.35
C GLY A 136 -2.41 -8.15 -7.24
N CYS A 137 -3.34 -7.39 -6.67
CA CYS A 137 -4.26 -6.54 -7.42
C CYS A 137 -3.58 -5.20 -7.78
N ILE A 138 -4.04 -4.58 -8.86
CA ILE A 138 -3.53 -3.27 -9.29
C ILE A 138 -4.13 -2.19 -8.37
N PRO A 139 -3.30 -1.40 -7.66
CA PRO A 139 -3.80 -0.33 -6.81
C PRO A 139 -4.33 0.82 -7.66
N ILE A 140 -5.54 1.29 -7.34
CA ILE A 140 -6.06 2.58 -7.77
C ILE A 140 -5.95 3.52 -6.57
N TYR A 141 -4.94 4.37 -6.60
CA TYR A 141 -4.42 5.06 -5.43
C TYR A 141 -4.56 6.57 -5.54
N ASN A 142 -4.77 7.23 -4.40
CA ASN A 142 -4.66 8.68 -4.24
C ASN A 142 -4.04 8.94 -2.86
N GLY A 143 -3.14 9.92 -2.76
CA GLY A 143 -2.38 10.23 -1.56
C GLY A 143 -1.21 11.12 -1.90
N ASP A 144 -0.08 10.94 -1.21
CA ASP A 144 1.19 11.56 -1.60
C ASP A 144 1.61 11.13 -3.02
N GLU A 145 1.93 12.08 -3.91
CA GLU A 145 2.45 11.82 -5.26
C GLU A 145 3.90 11.32 -5.25
N ASN A 146 4.63 11.62 -4.18
CA ASN A 146 6.01 11.19 -3.98
C ASN A 146 6.09 9.81 -3.31
N ILE A 147 5.23 8.88 -3.72
CA ILE A 147 5.05 7.53 -3.13
C ILE A 147 6.39 6.85 -2.85
N GLU A 148 6.81 6.87 -1.58
CA GLU A 148 8.10 6.35 -1.09
C GLU A 148 9.29 6.62 -2.04
N LEU A 149 9.28 7.78 -2.70
CA LEU A 149 10.31 8.27 -3.62
C LEU A 149 10.70 7.24 -4.71
N ASP A 150 11.90 6.69 -4.60
CA ASP A 150 12.54 5.73 -5.51
C ASP A 150 12.49 4.29 -5.00
N LEU A 151 11.76 4.02 -3.90
CA LEU A 151 11.63 2.69 -3.31
C LEU A 151 10.42 1.92 -3.86
N VAL A 152 9.39 2.64 -4.33
CA VAL A 152 8.18 2.07 -4.93
C VAL A 152 8.12 2.42 -6.41
N ASN A 153 7.80 1.44 -7.24
CA ASN A 153 7.60 1.66 -8.67
C ASN A 153 6.25 2.34 -8.91
N LYS A 154 6.27 3.63 -9.26
CA LYS A 154 5.05 4.40 -9.57
C LYS A 154 4.29 3.88 -10.80
N ASN A 155 4.93 3.11 -11.68
CA ASN A 155 4.25 2.49 -12.83
C ASN A 155 3.45 1.24 -12.44
N ALA A 156 3.66 0.69 -11.24
CA ALA A 156 2.94 -0.49 -10.75
C ALA A 156 1.60 -0.14 -10.09
N LEU A 157 1.12 1.10 -10.22
CA LEU A 157 -0.15 1.58 -9.69
C LEU A 157 -0.80 2.58 -10.63
N LEU A 158 -2.10 2.80 -10.43
CA LEU A 158 -2.92 3.74 -11.18
C LEU A 158 -3.24 4.93 -10.27
N PHE A 159 -2.60 6.07 -10.52
CA PHE A 159 -2.72 7.24 -9.65
C PHE A 159 -3.92 8.11 -10.04
N PHE A 160 -4.91 8.17 -9.16
CA PHE A 160 -6.09 9.02 -9.31
C PHE A 160 -5.83 10.41 -8.74
N LYS A 161 -6.11 11.45 -9.53
CA LYS A 161 -5.96 12.84 -9.13
C LYS A 161 -7.28 13.40 -8.61
N LYS A 162 -7.30 13.89 -7.37
CA LYS A 162 -8.51 14.42 -6.73
C LYS A 162 -8.93 15.72 -7.41
N ASP A 163 -10.23 15.89 -7.66
CA ASP A 163 -10.79 17.14 -8.24
C ASP A 163 -10.20 17.52 -9.62
N GLU A 164 -9.55 16.58 -10.31
CA GLU A 164 -8.90 16.77 -11.61
C GLU A 164 -9.48 15.84 -12.69
N ASP A 165 -9.09 16.08 -13.95
CA ASP A 165 -9.44 15.18 -15.04
C ASP A 165 -8.64 13.88 -14.97
N ASN A 166 -9.36 12.76 -14.91
CA ASN A 166 -8.81 11.41 -14.86
C ASN A 166 -9.19 10.59 -16.11
N THR A 167 -9.62 11.23 -17.20
CA THR A 167 -10.13 10.54 -18.39
C THR A 167 -9.17 9.48 -18.94
N GLU A 168 -7.87 9.77 -19.03
CA GLU A 168 -6.87 8.81 -19.50
C GLU A 168 -6.66 7.65 -18.53
N LEU A 169 -6.67 7.92 -17.22
CA LEU A 169 -6.61 6.87 -16.19
C LEU A 169 -7.79 5.92 -16.28
N ILE A 170 -9.00 6.44 -16.48
CA ILE A 170 -10.22 5.64 -16.62
C ILE A 170 -10.13 4.77 -17.89
N LYS A 171 -9.63 5.31 -19.01
CA LYS A 171 -9.37 4.52 -20.23
C LYS A 171 -8.34 3.42 -19.98
N GLU A 172 -7.28 3.70 -19.24
CA GLU A 172 -6.27 2.69 -18.89
C GLU A 172 -6.88 1.56 -18.05
N ILE A 173 -7.68 1.88 -17.03
CA ILE A 173 -8.42 0.89 -16.23
C ILE A 173 -9.33 0.03 -17.11
N GLU A 174 -10.08 0.65 -18.03
CA GLU A 174 -10.94 -0.08 -18.98
C GLU A 174 -10.13 -1.04 -19.87
N ASN A 175 -9.00 -0.58 -20.40
CA ASN A 175 -8.14 -1.40 -21.26
C ASN A 175 -7.54 -2.58 -20.50
N LEU A 176 -7.01 -2.34 -19.28
CA LEU A 176 -6.52 -3.39 -18.39
C LEU A 176 -7.62 -4.37 -17.96
N HIS A 177 -8.86 -3.89 -17.81
CA HIS A 177 -9.98 -4.77 -17.49
C HIS A 177 -10.36 -5.68 -18.67
N LYS A 178 -10.39 -5.14 -19.90
CA LYS A 178 -10.81 -5.83 -21.13
C LYS A 178 -9.74 -6.77 -21.70
N ASP A 179 -8.45 -6.50 -21.45
CA ASP A 179 -7.33 -7.29 -21.98
C ASP A 179 -6.51 -7.94 -20.86
N ASP A 180 -6.68 -9.25 -20.69
CA ASP A 180 -5.95 -10.03 -19.69
C ASP A 180 -4.44 -10.09 -19.93
N LYS A 181 -3.97 -9.94 -21.18
CA LYS A 181 -2.52 -9.89 -21.47
C LYS A 181 -1.93 -8.58 -20.99
N LEU A 182 -2.63 -7.46 -21.22
CA LEU A 182 -2.21 -6.15 -20.70
C LEU A 182 -2.22 -6.17 -19.17
N PHE A 183 -3.27 -6.71 -18.57
CA PHE A 183 -3.35 -6.87 -17.12
C PHE A 183 -2.19 -7.73 -16.57
N ASP A 184 -1.93 -8.88 -17.16
CA ASP A 184 -0.85 -9.78 -16.73
C ASP A 184 0.53 -9.14 -16.90
N ALA A 185 0.73 -8.32 -17.94
CA ALA A 185 1.95 -7.54 -18.11
C ALA A 185 2.10 -6.48 -17.02
N PHE A 186 1.03 -5.74 -16.72
CA PHE A 186 1.02 -4.73 -15.64
C PHE A 186 1.32 -5.38 -14.28
N GLN A 187 0.63 -6.46 -13.94
CA GLN A 187 0.79 -7.14 -12.66
C GLN A 187 2.19 -7.76 -12.47
N LYS A 188 2.90 -8.10 -13.55
CA LYS A 188 4.27 -8.64 -13.50
C LYS A 188 5.34 -7.59 -13.19
N GLN A 189 5.01 -6.30 -13.24
CA GLN A 189 5.96 -5.25 -12.91
C GLN A 189 6.48 -5.41 -11.47
N ILE A 190 7.74 -5.00 -11.27
CA ILE A 190 8.30 -4.79 -9.94
C ILE A 190 7.47 -3.72 -9.24
N LYS A 191 7.05 -3.96 -8.00
CA LYS A 191 6.23 -3.04 -7.20
C LYS A 191 7.09 -2.28 -6.22
N ILE A 192 8.04 -2.99 -5.60
CA ILE A 192 9.01 -2.46 -4.63
C ILE A 192 10.41 -2.82 -5.11
N TYR A 193 11.30 -1.83 -5.16
CA TYR A 193 12.69 -2.03 -5.56
C TYR A 193 13.53 -2.62 -4.42
N ASP A 194 14.61 -3.34 -4.78
CA ASP A 194 15.51 -3.97 -3.81
C ASP A 194 16.21 -2.95 -2.88
N SER A 195 16.31 -1.68 -3.29
CA SER A 195 16.80 -0.57 -2.43
C SER A 195 15.99 -0.40 -1.15
N MET A 196 14.72 -0.84 -1.13
CA MET A 196 13.89 -0.88 0.07
C MET A 196 14.48 -1.77 1.17
N VAL A 197 15.24 -2.81 0.82
CA VAL A 197 15.89 -3.71 1.81
C VAL A 197 16.87 -2.92 2.68
N ASP A 198 17.78 -2.18 2.05
CA ASP A 198 18.77 -1.39 2.75
C ASP A 198 18.15 -0.20 3.47
N TYR A 199 17.14 0.44 2.85
CA TYR A 199 16.36 1.48 3.49
C TYR A 199 15.79 1.00 4.83
N LEU A 200 15.06 -0.11 4.85
CA LEU A 200 14.42 -0.64 6.05
C LEU A 200 15.42 -1.13 7.10
N TRP A 201 16.52 -1.74 6.66
CA TRP A 201 17.59 -2.17 7.56
C TRP A 201 18.25 -0.99 8.28
N ASP A 202 18.53 0.10 7.57
CA ASP A 202 19.07 1.33 8.16
C ASP A 202 18.14 1.88 9.26
N ARG A 203 16.82 1.89 9.03
CA ARG A 203 15.84 2.34 10.04
C ARG A 203 15.89 1.45 11.29
N ARG A 204 15.96 0.13 11.10
CA ARG A 204 16.09 -0.82 12.22
C ARG A 204 17.34 -0.51 13.05
N VAL A 205 18.50 -0.38 12.39
CA VAL A 205 19.78 -0.10 13.08
C VAL A 205 19.71 1.21 13.85
N LYS A 206 19.24 2.29 13.22
CA LYS A 206 19.09 3.61 13.86
C LYS A 206 18.18 3.56 15.09
N ILE A 207 17.01 2.93 14.97
CA ILE A 207 16.05 2.85 16.07
C ILE A 207 16.62 2.02 17.23
N LEU A 208 17.19 0.85 16.95
CA LEU A 208 17.72 -0.02 18.00
C LEU A 208 18.91 0.60 18.73
N SER A 209 19.86 1.21 18.00
CA SER A 209 21.01 1.89 18.59
C SER A 209 20.58 3.04 19.52
N LYS A 210 19.53 3.76 19.14
CA LYS A 210 18.98 4.84 19.94
C LYS A 210 18.21 4.36 21.17
N LEU A 211 17.44 3.28 21.04
CA LEU A 211 16.78 2.65 22.19
C LEU A 211 17.82 2.16 23.22
N GLU A 212 18.91 1.55 22.75
CA GLU A 212 20.03 1.13 23.60
C GLU A 212 20.67 2.32 24.33
N THR A 213 20.91 3.43 23.62
CA THR A 213 21.43 4.67 24.20
C THR A 213 20.51 5.20 25.31
N LEU A 214 19.21 5.32 25.04
CA LEU A 214 18.22 5.81 26.01
C LEU A 214 18.07 4.90 27.24
N ILE A 215 18.16 3.57 27.05
CA ILE A 215 18.14 2.61 28.15
C ILE A 215 19.38 2.80 29.03
N ASN A 216 20.56 2.92 28.43
CA ASN A 216 21.82 3.11 29.15
C ASN A 216 21.88 4.45 29.90
N GLU A 217 21.31 5.52 29.35
CA GLU A 217 21.20 6.81 30.02
C GLU A 217 20.26 6.76 31.24
N ARG A 218 19.18 5.98 31.16
CA ARG A 218 18.20 5.86 32.25
C ARG A 218 18.64 4.92 33.39
N LEU A 219 19.58 4.01 33.12
CA LEU A 219 20.13 3.08 34.10
C LEU A 219 21.35 3.66 34.87
N LYS A 220 21.85 4.82 34.46
CA LYS A 220 22.86 5.61 35.18
C LYS A 220 22.19 6.51 36.22
#